data_AF-A0A9N9CAD7-F1
#
_entry.id   AF-A0A9N9CAD7-F1
#
_cell.length_a   1.000
_cell.length_b   1.000
_cell.length_c   1.000
_cell.angle_alpha   90.00
_cell.angle_beta   90.00
_cell.angle_gamma   90.00
#
_symmetry.space_group_name_H-M   'P 1'
#
loop_
_entity.id
_entity.type
_entity.pdbx_description
1 polymer ?
#
loop_
_entity_poly.entity_id
_entity_poly.type
_entity_poly.pdbx_seq_one_letter_code
_entity_poly.pdbx_strand_id
1 'polypeptide(L)'
;MSPAPELSELHKQGSSESDDNDLSDLGEIDLGQDKIVRRVDRNFGEALRAVSRRYRRRKNDRRNEEARRLYSLMISAADQDIVLNNQKKPAVKKLEHVDDVTWLLKKANMLEPLLENNILESIRTWLEPLPDASLPNIAIQKGLFEVLERVPMSIELLRRSGIGRIVHFYEEHPRNDADITKRAAKLVVKWSAPIFGKSLDYKDKRIVYYEPDSGEFPCLDGIRGGVTFAPSSNGMLCKRRGYDPYRNLKSRMAQMKKGINVK
;
A
#
# COMPACT_ATOMS: atom_id res chain seq x y z
N MET A 1 51.02 8.10 -2.40
CA MET A 1 51.71 9.22 -1.74
C MET A 1 52.64 9.88 -2.75
N SER A 2 52.29 11.08 -3.17
CA SER A 2 53.17 12.16 -3.63
C SER A 2 52.41 13.49 -3.44
N PRO A 3 53.09 14.61 -3.13
CA PRO A 3 52.59 15.59 -2.17
C PRO A 3 52.11 16.91 -2.81
N ALA A 4 51.37 17.67 -2.01
CA ALA A 4 50.83 19.01 -2.31
C ALA A 4 51.92 20.10 -2.31
N PRO A 5 51.73 21.23 -3.04
CA PRO A 5 52.63 22.36 -2.97
C PRO A 5 52.25 23.37 -1.87
N GLU A 6 53.29 23.80 -1.15
CA GLU A 6 53.39 24.89 -0.18
C GLU A 6 52.87 26.24 -0.70
N LEU A 7 52.17 26.97 0.18
CA LEU A 7 51.93 28.40 0.06
C LEU A 7 52.76 29.12 1.11
N SER A 8 53.69 29.96 0.66
CA SER A 8 54.51 30.85 1.48
C SER A 8 53.73 32.11 1.87
N GLU A 9 53.76 32.42 3.16
CA GLU A 9 53.38 33.70 3.75
C GLU A 9 54.30 34.84 3.28
N LEU A 10 53.80 36.08 3.27
CA LEU A 10 54.49 37.24 3.88
C LEU A 10 53.56 38.47 3.98
N HIS A 11 53.42 38.94 5.21
CA HIS A 11 52.84 40.20 5.67
C HIS A 11 53.51 41.46 5.08
N LYS A 12 52.73 42.56 4.94
CA LYS A 12 53.21 43.92 5.30
C LYS A 12 52.06 44.88 5.63
N GLN A 13 52.26 45.61 6.72
CA GLN A 13 51.36 46.54 7.42
C GLN A 13 51.28 47.93 6.76
N GLY A 14 50.20 48.70 7.07
CA GLY A 14 50.35 50.11 7.47
C GLY A 14 49.56 51.21 6.72
N SER A 15 48.47 51.68 7.34
CA SER A 15 47.96 53.07 7.54
C SER A 15 47.87 54.11 6.40
N SER A 16 46.69 54.73 6.22
CA SER A 16 46.35 56.10 6.70
C SER A 16 45.00 56.61 6.14
N GLU A 17 44.21 57.26 7.00
CA GLU A 17 43.06 58.14 6.73
C GLU A 17 43.55 59.40 5.97
N SER A 18 42.81 60.28 5.28
CA SER A 18 41.42 60.75 5.25
C SER A 18 41.21 61.47 3.91
N ASP A 19 39.96 61.74 3.48
CA ASP A 19 39.49 63.10 3.13
C ASP A 19 38.12 63.04 2.45
N ASP A 20 37.13 63.57 3.17
CA ASP A 20 35.79 63.87 2.69
C ASP A 20 35.81 65.00 1.65
N ASN A 21 35.00 64.87 0.61
CA ASN A 21 34.35 66.03 -0.02
C ASN A 21 33.09 65.58 -0.77
N ASP A 22 31.94 65.88 -0.16
CA ASP A 22 30.65 66.05 -0.81
C ASP A 22 30.78 67.03 -1.99
N LEU A 23 30.20 66.72 -3.15
CA LEU A 23 29.25 67.64 -3.78
C LEU A 23 28.47 66.96 -4.90
N SER A 24 27.18 67.20 -4.82
CA SER A 24 26.04 66.76 -5.61
C SER A 24 26.06 67.03 -7.11
N ASP A 25 25.14 66.34 -7.78
CA ASP A 25 24.36 66.82 -8.94
C ASP A 25 25.01 66.67 -10.31
N LEU A 26 24.71 65.56 -11.00
CA LEU A 26 24.38 65.55 -12.44
C LEU A 26 23.46 64.36 -12.79
N GLY A 27 22.17 64.65 -12.96
CA GLY A 27 21.37 64.04 -14.03
C GLY A 27 20.69 62.71 -13.76
N GLU A 28 19.62 62.75 -12.98
CA GLU A 28 18.60 61.70 -12.91
C GLU A 28 17.86 61.60 -14.27
N ILE A 29 18.28 60.66 -15.13
CA ILE A 29 17.53 60.22 -16.33
C ILE A 29 17.48 58.69 -16.35
N ASP A 30 16.75 58.06 -15.43
CA ASP A 30 16.50 56.60 -15.53
C ASP A 30 15.10 56.16 -15.08
N LEU A 31 14.08 56.63 -15.79
CA LEU A 31 12.72 56.08 -15.68
C LEU A 31 12.41 55.07 -16.82
N GLY A 32 13.43 54.71 -17.59
CA GLY A 32 13.32 53.96 -18.85
C GLY A 32 14.12 52.66 -18.90
N GLN A 33 15.39 52.64 -18.47
CA GLN A 33 16.24 51.43 -18.52
C GLN A 33 15.80 50.44 -17.45
N ASP A 34 15.42 50.94 -16.28
CA ASP A 34 14.90 50.17 -15.16
C ASP A 34 13.65 49.33 -15.52
N LYS A 35 12.75 49.90 -16.34
CA LYS A 35 11.56 49.18 -16.87
C LYS A 35 11.93 48.15 -17.93
N ILE A 36 13.03 48.36 -18.66
CA ILE A 36 13.54 47.44 -19.68
C ILE A 36 14.22 46.24 -19.01
N VAL A 37 15.07 46.47 -18.01
CA VAL A 37 15.74 45.40 -17.23
C VAL A 37 14.71 44.47 -16.60
N ARG A 38 13.71 45.02 -15.89
CA ARG A 38 12.62 44.21 -15.30
C ARG A 38 11.82 43.41 -16.33
N ARG A 39 11.64 43.95 -17.55
CA ARG A 39 10.95 43.25 -18.65
C ARG A 39 11.81 42.10 -19.18
N VAL A 40 13.11 42.31 -19.36
CA VAL A 40 14.05 41.29 -19.81
C VAL A 40 14.15 40.17 -18.78
N ASP A 41 14.29 40.49 -17.49
CA ASP A 41 14.32 39.50 -16.40
C ASP A 41 13.04 38.67 -16.32
N ARG A 42 11.88 39.33 -16.49
CA ARG A 42 10.59 38.63 -16.54
C ARG A 42 10.51 37.70 -17.74
N ASN A 43 10.91 38.17 -18.92
CA ASN A 43 10.88 37.37 -20.14
C ASN A 43 11.86 36.19 -20.07
N PHE A 44 13.05 36.39 -19.51
CA PHE A 44 14.05 35.35 -19.29
C PHE A 44 13.57 34.32 -18.25
N GLY A 45 13.02 34.81 -17.13
CA GLY A 45 12.38 33.97 -16.12
C GLY A 45 11.21 33.14 -16.68
N GLU A 46 10.39 33.73 -17.55
CA GLU A 46 9.32 33.02 -18.25
C GLU A 46 9.86 31.98 -19.22
N ALA A 47 10.92 32.29 -19.97
CA ALA A 47 11.59 31.35 -20.86
C ALA A 47 12.15 30.14 -20.10
N LEU A 48 12.83 30.35 -18.97
CA LEU A 48 13.30 29.27 -18.10
C LEU A 48 12.16 28.42 -17.54
N ARG A 49 11.06 29.05 -17.09
CA ARG A 49 9.85 28.35 -16.66
C ARG A 49 9.23 27.54 -17.80
N ALA A 50 9.22 28.05 -19.02
CA ALA A 50 8.72 27.35 -20.20
C ALA A 50 9.58 26.13 -20.57
N VAL A 51 10.90 26.22 -20.46
CA VAL A 51 11.82 25.08 -20.64
C VAL A 51 11.58 24.02 -19.57
N SER A 52 11.51 24.41 -18.30
CA SER A 52 11.23 23.49 -17.18
C SER A 52 9.88 22.78 -17.34
N ARG A 53 8.82 23.51 -17.73
CA ARG A 53 7.49 22.93 -18.04
C ARG A 53 7.58 21.91 -19.17
N ARG A 54 8.31 22.20 -20.26
CA ARG A 54 8.51 21.25 -21.38
C ARG A 54 9.26 20.00 -20.94
N TYR A 55 10.30 20.13 -20.12
CA TYR A 55 11.03 18.99 -19.56
C TYR A 55 10.13 18.08 -18.70
N ARG A 56 9.33 18.67 -17.80
CA ARG A 56 8.38 17.92 -16.96
C ARG A 56 7.34 17.18 -17.81
N ARG A 57 6.77 17.83 -18.84
CA ARG A 57 5.83 17.18 -19.77
C ARG A 57 6.45 15.97 -20.46
N ARG A 58 7.62 16.14 -21.10
CA ARG A 58 8.34 15.01 -21.74
C ARG A 58 8.64 13.88 -20.77
N LYS A 59 8.99 14.20 -19.51
CA LYS A 59 9.22 13.20 -18.47
C LYS A 59 7.93 12.45 -18.11
N ASN A 60 6.78 13.13 -18.06
CA ASN A 60 5.48 12.49 -17.83
C ASN A 60 5.08 11.60 -19.02
N ASP A 61 5.23 12.11 -20.24
CA ASP A 61 4.90 11.37 -21.47
C ASP A 61 5.72 10.07 -21.57
N ARG A 62 7.02 10.13 -21.24
CA ARG A 62 7.88 8.95 -21.18
C ARG A 62 7.39 7.92 -20.15
N ARG A 63 6.95 8.37 -18.97
CA ARG A 63 6.41 7.49 -17.93
C ARG A 63 5.06 6.87 -18.34
N ASN A 64 4.20 7.63 -19.00
CA ASN A 64 2.92 7.12 -19.51
C ASN A 64 3.14 6.07 -20.59
N GLU A 65 4.11 6.28 -21.47
CA GLU A 65 4.48 5.30 -22.48
C GLU A 65 5.05 4.01 -21.85
N GLU A 66 5.91 4.14 -20.83
CA GLU A 66 6.43 3.00 -20.07
C GLU A 66 5.31 2.24 -19.33
N ALA A 67 4.32 2.94 -18.78
CA ALA A 67 3.15 2.34 -18.16
C ALA A 67 2.29 1.54 -19.15
N ARG A 68 2.05 2.09 -20.36
CA ARG A 68 1.32 1.36 -21.42
C ARG A 68 2.06 0.11 -21.88
N ARG A 69 3.38 0.20 -22.03
CA ARG A 69 4.20 -0.97 -22.37
C ARG A 69 4.12 -2.05 -21.31
N LEU A 70 4.16 -1.67 -20.03
CA LEU A 70 4.00 -2.62 -18.94
C LEU A 70 2.63 -3.30 -18.98
N TYR A 71 1.55 -2.53 -19.17
CA TYR A 71 0.21 -3.08 -19.31
C TYR A 71 0.12 -4.11 -20.45
N SER A 72 0.58 -3.73 -21.65
CA SER A 72 0.58 -4.62 -22.82
C SER A 72 1.45 -5.87 -22.61
N LEU A 73 2.61 -5.72 -21.96
CA LEU A 73 3.49 -6.84 -21.62
C LEU A 73 2.78 -7.81 -20.69
N MET A 74 2.13 -7.32 -19.64
CA MET A 74 1.41 -8.15 -18.68
C MET A 74 0.27 -8.90 -19.35
N ILE A 75 -0.58 -8.23 -20.14
CA ILE A 75 -1.68 -8.89 -20.85
C ILE A 75 -1.14 -9.95 -21.81
N SER A 76 -0.15 -9.60 -22.63
CA SER A 76 0.44 -10.55 -23.59
C SER A 76 1.06 -11.77 -22.91
N ALA A 77 1.76 -11.60 -21.80
CA ALA A 77 2.33 -12.71 -21.04
C ALA A 77 1.25 -13.63 -20.43
N ALA A 78 0.14 -13.04 -19.97
CA ALA A 78 -0.99 -13.80 -19.45
C ALA A 78 -1.67 -14.62 -20.56
N ASP A 79 -1.93 -14.01 -21.72
CA ASP A 79 -2.53 -14.67 -22.88
C ASP A 79 -1.65 -15.81 -23.40
N GLN A 80 -0.34 -15.59 -23.49
CA GLN A 80 0.61 -16.62 -23.89
C GLN A 80 0.60 -17.81 -22.93
N ASP A 81 0.54 -17.56 -21.62
CA ASP A 81 0.45 -18.64 -20.63
C ASP A 81 -0.86 -19.42 -20.72
N ILE A 82 -1.99 -18.75 -21.02
CA ILE A 82 -3.28 -19.43 -21.29
C ILE A 82 -3.16 -20.34 -22.52
N VAL A 83 -2.54 -19.85 -23.60
CA VAL A 83 -2.31 -20.63 -24.82
C VAL A 83 -1.40 -21.83 -24.54
N LEU A 84 -0.30 -21.65 -23.80
CA LEU A 84 0.61 -22.73 -23.42
C LEU A 84 -0.08 -23.78 -22.55
N ASN A 85 -0.90 -23.34 -21.58
CA ASN A 85 -1.65 -24.25 -20.72
C ASN A 85 -2.67 -25.08 -21.52
N ASN A 86 -3.39 -24.45 -22.47
CA ASN A 86 -4.31 -25.14 -23.37
C ASN A 86 -3.58 -26.16 -24.26
N GLN A 87 -2.32 -25.88 -24.63
CA GLN A 87 -1.44 -26.82 -25.33
C GLN A 87 -0.80 -27.87 -24.42
N LYS A 88 -1.12 -27.89 -23.12
CA LYS A 88 -0.51 -28.75 -22.09
C LYS A 88 1.02 -28.58 -21.99
N LYS A 89 1.52 -27.39 -22.29
CA LYS A 89 2.92 -26.98 -22.12
C LYS A 89 3.07 -26.14 -20.86
N PRO A 90 4.25 -26.14 -20.22
CA PRO A 90 4.47 -25.33 -19.03
C PRO A 90 4.33 -23.83 -19.34
N ALA A 91 3.51 -23.15 -18.53
CA ALA A 91 3.28 -21.70 -18.58
C ALA A 91 4.42 -20.96 -17.87
N VAL A 92 5.37 -20.44 -18.64
CA VAL A 92 6.60 -19.79 -18.13
C VAL A 92 6.63 -18.28 -18.36
N LYS A 93 5.70 -17.72 -19.16
CA LYS A 93 5.79 -16.32 -19.60
C LYS A 93 5.53 -15.32 -18.50
N LYS A 94 4.56 -15.57 -17.61
CA LYS A 94 4.39 -14.71 -16.43
C LYS A 94 5.58 -14.81 -15.47
N LEU A 95 6.22 -15.98 -15.38
CA LEU A 95 7.39 -16.19 -14.53
C LEU A 95 8.63 -15.46 -15.05
N GLU A 96 8.82 -15.42 -16.37
CA GLU A 96 9.94 -14.69 -16.99
C GLU A 96 9.89 -13.17 -16.67
N HIS A 97 8.69 -12.60 -16.52
CA HIS A 97 8.52 -11.14 -16.37
C HIS A 97 8.14 -10.67 -14.96
N VAL A 98 7.94 -11.57 -14.00
CA VAL A 98 7.44 -11.22 -12.65
C VAL A 98 8.36 -10.24 -11.92
N ASP A 99 9.68 -10.42 -12.01
CA ASP A 99 10.65 -9.59 -11.31
C ASP A 99 10.70 -8.18 -11.89
N ASP A 100 10.71 -8.06 -13.23
CA ASP A 100 10.68 -6.77 -13.93
C ASP A 100 9.39 -6.00 -13.64
N VAL A 101 8.26 -6.70 -13.67
CA VAL A 101 6.93 -6.13 -13.40
C VAL A 101 6.84 -5.64 -11.96
N THR A 102 7.22 -6.47 -11.00
CA THR A 102 7.16 -6.11 -9.57
C THR A 102 8.13 -4.97 -9.24
N TRP A 103 9.32 -4.95 -9.84
CA TRP A 103 10.27 -3.85 -9.70
C TRP A 103 9.69 -2.53 -10.20
N LEU A 104 9.07 -2.53 -11.39
CA LEU A 104 8.51 -1.32 -11.98
C LEU A 104 7.28 -0.82 -11.19
N LEU A 105 6.41 -1.73 -10.76
CA LEU A 105 5.24 -1.44 -9.93
C LEU A 105 5.62 -0.87 -8.56
N LYS A 106 6.77 -1.25 -7.99
CA LYS A 106 7.26 -0.75 -6.70
C LYS A 106 7.79 0.69 -6.78
N LYS A 107 8.06 1.25 -7.97
CA LYS A 107 8.56 2.61 -8.11
C LYS A 107 7.48 3.65 -7.84
N ALA A 108 7.69 4.49 -6.83
CA ALA A 108 6.72 5.53 -6.43
C ALA A 108 6.39 6.53 -7.56
N ASN A 109 7.37 6.88 -8.40
CA ASN A 109 7.16 7.81 -9.52
C ASN A 109 6.37 7.20 -10.70
N MET A 110 6.16 5.88 -10.71
CA MET A 110 5.41 5.17 -11.74
C MET A 110 3.98 4.83 -11.30
N LEU A 111 3.67 4.93 -10.00
CA LEU A 111 2.37 4.52 -9.49
C LEU A 111 1.20 5.28 -10.12
N GLU A 112 1.25 6.61 -10.14
CA GLU A 112 0.23 7.47 -10.75
C GLU A 112 -0.01 7.15 -12.24
N PRO A 113 1.01 7.16 -13.13
CA PRO A 113 0.79 6.85 -14.54
C PRO A 113 0.35 5.40 -14.77
N LEU A 114 0.74 4.45 -13.91
CA LEU A 114 0.26 3.06 -14.00
C LEU A 114 -1.23 2.93 -13.66
N LEU A 115 -1.70 3.64 -12.64
CA LEU A 115 -3.12 3.65 -12.26
C LEU A 115 -4.00 4.25 -13.36
N GLU A 116 -3.54 5.31 -14.04
CA GLU A 116 -4.23 5.90 -15.18
C GLU A 116 -4.40 4.93 -16.36
N ASN A 117 -3.44 4.02 -16.55
CA ASN A 117 -3.41 3.06 -17.66
C ASN A 117 -3.94 1.65 -17.28
N ASN A 118 -4.90 1.56 -16.35
CA ASN A 118 -5.60 0.30 -16.00
C ASN A 118 -4.70 -0.86 -15.52
N ILE A 119 -3.53 -0.59 -14.94
CA ILE A 119 -2.61 -1.66 -14.52
C ILE A 119 -3.24 -2.67 -13.53
N LEU A 120 -4.24 -2.25 -12.77
CA LEU A 120 -4.93 -3.11 -11.80
C LEU A 120 -5.72 -4.23 -12.49
N GLU A 121 -6.17 -4.00 -13.72
CA GLU A 121 -6.83 -5.01 -14.54
C GLU A 121 -5.82 -6.09 -14.98
N SER A 122 -4.62 -5.71 -15.41
CA SER A 122 -3.60 -6.69 -15.78
C SER A 122 -3.10 -7.49 -14.56
N ILE A 123 -2.97 -6.85 -13.38
CA ILE A 123 -2.68 -7.54 -12.12
C ILE A 123 -3.78 -8.55 -11.78
N ARG A 124 -5.04 -8.17 -11.99
CA ARG A 124 -6.18 -9.08 -11.79
C ARG A 124 -6.05 -10.31 -12.70
N THR A 125 -5.81 -10.13 -13.99
CA THR A 125 -5.64 -11.23 -14.94
C THR A 125 -4.47 -12.15 -14.57
N TRP A 126 -3.39 -11.61 -14.00
CA TRP A 126 -2.26 -12.42 -13.54
C TRP A 126 -2.57 -13.27 -12.29
N LEU A 127 -3.46 -12.77 -11.44
CA LEU A 127 -3.90 -13.45 -10.22
C LEU A 127 -5.10 -14.37 -10.45
N GLU A 128 -5.81 -14.24 -11.57
CA GLU A 128 -6.90 -15.13 -11.93
C GLU A 128 -6.40 -16.58 -12.10
N PRO A 129 -7.15 -17.57 -11.60
CA PRO A 129 -6.81 -18.96 -11.79
C PRO A 129 -6.81 -19.31 -13.28
N LEU A 130 -5.89 -20.18 -13.68
CA LEU A 130 -5.79 -20.68 -15.05
C LEU A 130 -7.03 -21.54 -15.42
N PRO A 131 -7.28 -21.81 -16.72
CA PRO A 131 -8.45 -22.61 -17.14
C PRO A 131 -8.45 -24.05 -16.63
N ASP A 132 -7.32 -24.56 -16.15
CA ASP A 132 -7.18 -25.85 -15.46
C ASP A 132 -7.48 -25.75 -13.94
N ALA A 133 -7.98 -24.60 -13.48
CA ALA A 133 -8.21 -24.23 -12.09
C ALA A 133 -6.94 -24.21 -11.22
N SER A 134 -5.75 -24.20 -11.83
CA SER A 134 -4.50 -24.02 -11.09
C SER A 134 -4.29 -22.54 -10.73
N LEU A 135 -3.70 -22.32 -9.56
CA LEU A 135 -3.31 -20.99 -9.14
C LEU A 135 -1.99 -20.58 -9.81
N PRO A 136 -1.77 -19.29 -10.07
CA PRO A 136 -0.48 -18.80 -10.53
C PRO A 136 0.61 -19.10 -9.49
N ASN A 137 1.86 -19.14 -9.93
CA ASN A 137 3.00 -19.45 -9.07
C ASN A 137 3.09 -18.52 -7.84
N ILE A 138 3.50 -19.05 -6.70
CA ILE A 138 3.67 -18.32 -5.44
C ILE A 138 4.56 -17.07 -5.55
N ALA A 139 5.56 -17.08 -6.42
CA ALA A 139 6.42 -15.91 -6.68
C ALA A 139 5.60 -14.72 -7.23
N ILE A 140 4.70 -15.00 -8.17
CA ILE A 140 3.77 -14.02 -8.75
C ILE A 140 2.82 -13.52 -7.66
N GLN A 141 2.24 -14.44 -6.88
CA GLN A 141 1.33 -14.08 -5.80
C GLN A 141 2.02 -13.13 -4.81
N LYS A 142 3.17 -13.52 -4.25
CA LYS A 142 3.91 -12.71 -3.26
C LYS A 142 4.28 -11.34 -3.81
N GLY A 143 4.80 -11.28 -5.03
CA GLY A 143 5.20 -10.02 -5.67
C GLY A 143 4.01 -9.06 -5.87
N LEU A 144 2.89 -9.55 -6.37
CA LEU A 144 1.71 -8.73 -6.65
C LEU A 144 0.95 -8.32 -5.39
N PHE A 145 0.80 -9.20 -4.41
CA PHE A 145 0.17 -8.83 -3.12
C PHE A 145 0.98 -7.77 -2.37
N GLU A 146 2.31 -7.81 -2.44
CA GLU A 146 3.15 -6.76 -1.86
C GLU A 146 2.94 -5.39 -2.53
N VAL A 147 2.74 -5.37 -3.85
CA VAL A 147 2.40 -4.15 -4.58
C VAL A 147 1.03 -3.63 -4.14
N LEU A 148 0.01 -4.50 -4.11
CA LEU A 148 -1.37 -4.13 -3.74
C LEU A 148 -1.48 -3.50 -2.35
N GLU A 149 -0.61 -3.87 -1.40
CA GLU A 149 -0.57 -3.25 -0.07
C GLU A 149 -0.15 -1.77 -0.10
N ARG A 150 0.70 -1.39 -1.06
CA ARG A 150 1.26 -0.04 -1.21
C ARG A 150 0.36 0.90 -2.00
N VAL A 151 -0.44 0.36 -2.92
CA VAL A 151 -1.31 1.17 -3.79
C VAL A 151 -2.44 1.81 -2.97
N PRO A 152 -2.65 3.15 -3.05
CA PRO A 152 -3.82 3.79 -2.47
C PRO A 152 -5.05 3.46 -3.32
N MET A 153 -5.89 2.55 -2.83
CA MET A 153 -7.08 2.10 -3.54
C MET A 153 -8.29 2.97 -3.20
N SER A 154 -8.92 3.53 -4.23
CA SER A 154 -10.24 4.18 -4.14
C SER A 154 -11.36 3.20 -4.50
N ILE A 155 -12.58 3.43 -3.99
CA ILE A 155 -13.78 2.63 -4.31
C ILE A 155 -14.03 2.60 -5.83
N GLU A 156 -13.77 3.70 -6.52
CA GLU A 156 -13.92 3.79 -7.98
C GLU A 156 -12.93 2.89 -8.72
N LEU A 157 -11.65 2.91 -8.32
CA LEU A 157 -10.61 2.04 -8.89
C LEU A 157 -10.89 0.55 -8.62
N LEU A 158 -11.41 0.22 -7.44
CA LEU A 158 -11.83 -1.14 -7.09
C LEU A 158 -12.97 -1.63 -8.00
N ARG A 159 -13.95 -0.77 -8.27
CA ARG A 159 -15.06 -1.09 -9.17
C ARG A 159 -14.61 -1.23 -10.62
N ARG A 160 -13.78 -0.29 -11.10
CA ARG A 160 -13.26 -0.29 -12.48
C ARG A 160 -12.39 -1.50 -12.80
N SER A 161 -11.46 -1.85 -11.90
CA SER A 161 -10.56 -2.99 -12.10
C SER A 161 -11.20 -4.34 -11.78
N GLY A 162 -12.14 -4.39 -10.83
CA GLY A 162 -12.73 -5.62 -10.32
C GLY A 162 -11.77 -6.50 -9.51
N ILE A 163 -10.61 -5.98 -9.11
CA ILE A 163 -9.57 -6.73 -8.38
C ILE A 163 -10.04 -7.25 -7.01
N GLY A 164 -11.01 -6.57 -6.39
CA GLY A 164 -11.54 -6.95 -5.07
C GLY A 164 -12.12 -8.37 -5.02
N ARG A 165 -12.74 -8.83 -6.13
CA ARG A 165 -13.28 -10.20 -6.22
C ARG A 165 -12.18 -11.25 -6.16
N ILE A 166 -11.07 -11.01 -6.86
CA ILE A 166 -9.93 -11.92 -6.86
C ILE A 166 -9.24 -11.92 -5.51
N VAL A 167 -9.04 -10.76 -4.89
CA VAL A 167 -8.42 -10.71 -3.55
C VAL A 167 -9.25 -11.46 -2.51
N HIS A 168 -10.57 -11.34 -2.54
CA HIS A 168 -11.45 -12.12 -1.66
C HIS A 168 -11.40 -13.63 -1.99
N PHE A 169 -11.31 -14.00 -3.27
CA PHE A 169 -11.06 -15.40 -3.66
C PHE A 169 -9.78 -15.95 -3.01
N TYR A 170 -8.69 -15.16 -2.93
CA TYR A 170 -7.46 -15.60 -2.25
C TYR A 170 -7.57 -15.67 -0.72
N GLU A 171 -8.50 -14.92 -0.12
CA GLU A 171 -8.78 -15.01 1.31
C GLU A 171 -9.45 -16.34 1.67
N GLU A 172 -10.39 -16.80 0.84
CA GLU A 172 -11.18 -18.02 1.12
C GLU A 172 -10.55 -19.31 0.59
N HIS A 173 -9.66 -19.23 -0.40
CA HIS A 173 -9.19 -20.44 -1.09
C HIS A 173 -8.22 -21.29 -0.22
N PRO A 174 -8.51 -22.60 -0.02
CA PRO A 174 -7.81 -23.43 0.96
C PRO A 174 -6.40 -23.85 0.56
N ARG A 175 -6.04 -23.77 -0.74
CA ARG A 175 -4.71 -24.16 -1.25
C ARG A 175 -3.68 -23.03 -1.21
N ASN A 176 -4.07 -21.87 -0.69
CA ASN A 176 -3.20 -20.71 -0.64
C ASN A 176 -2.16 -20.82 0.47
N ASP A 177 -1.02 -20.18 0.23
CA ASP A 177 -0.01 -19.99 1.25
C ASP A 177 -0.55 -19.10 2.38
N ALA A 178 -0.23 -19.46 3.63
CA ALA A 178 -0.75 -18.78 4.81
C ALA A 178 -0.40 -17.28 4.84
N ASP A 179 0.75 -16.88 4.30
CA ASP A 179 1.14 -15.48 4.25
C ASP A 179 0.31 -14.71 3.21
N ILE A 180 -0.04 -15.34 2.09
CA ILE A 180 -0.91 -14.76 1.07
C ILE A 180 -2.32 -14.59 1.61
N THR A 181 -2.88 -15.60 2.27
CA THR A 181 -4.20 -15.53 2.90
C THR A 181 -4.29 -14.40 3.91
N LYS A 182 -3.27 -14.24 4.77
CA LYS A 182 -3.21 -13.12 5.74
C LYS A 182 -3.18 -11.76 5.06
N ARG A 183 -2.39 -11.61 3.99
CA ARG A 183 -2.31 -10.34 3.23
C ARG A 183 -3.62 -10.04 2.51
N ALA A 184 -4.25 -11.05 1.90
CA ALA A 184 -5.55 -10.93 1.26
C ALA A 184 -6.63 -10.47 2.27
N ALA A 185 -6.75 -11.13 3.41
CA ALA A 185 -7.69 -10.75 4.47
C ALA A 185 -7.50 -9.29 4.93
N LYS A 186 -6.24 -8.87 5.13
CA LYS A 186 -5.90 -7.47 5.46
C LYS A 186 -6.37 -6.50 4.37
N LEU A 187 -6.17 -6.83 3.10
CA LEU A 187 -6.62 -5.99 1.97
C LEU A 187 -8.14 -5.93 1.88
N VAL A 188 -8.85 -7.06 2.06
CA VAL A 188 -10.32 -7.09 2.06
C VAL A 188 -10.88 -6.19 3.15
N VAL A 189 -10.36 -6.28 4.38
CA VAL A 189 -10.77 -5.40 5.48
C VAL A 189 -10.44 -3.94 5.15
N LYS A 190 -9.24 -3.65 4.63
CA LYS A 190 -8.80 -2.29 4.29
C LYS A 190 -9.69 -1.63 3.23
N TRP A 191 -10.05 -2.38 2.19
CA TRP A 191 -10.79 -1.87 1.04
C TRP A 191 -12.30 -1.84 1.25
N SER A 192 -12.83 -2.74 2.09
CA SER A 192 -14.27 -2.78 2.40
C SER A 192 -14.67 -1.83 3.54
N ALA A 193 -13.75 -1.45 4.42
CA ALA A 193 -14.02 -0.58 5.55
C ALA A 193 -14.72 0.75 5.17
N PRO A 194 -14.26 1.51 4.15
CA PRO A 194 -14.95 2.73 3.72
C PRO A 194 -16.35 2.49 3.15
N ILE A 195 -16.60 1.30 2.57
CA ILE A 195 -17.91 0.93 2.00
C ILE A 195 -18.93 0.73 3.12
N PHE A 196 -18.51 0.14 4.24
CA PHE A 196 -19.36 -0.14 5.39
C PHE A 196 -19.41 0.98 6.44
N GLY A 197 -18.76 2.12 6.17
CA GLY A 197 -18.64 3.21 7.16
C GLY A 197 -17.89 2.80 8.43
N LYS A 198 -17.06 1.75 8.35
CA LYS A 198 -16.23 1.27 9.45
C LYS A 198 -14.88 1.96 9.38
N SER A 199 -14.44 2.53 10.50
CA SER A 199 -13.08 3.04 10.60
C SER A 199 -12.10 1.92 10.94
N LEU A 200 -10.92 1.98 10.34
CA LEU A 200 -9.79 1.11 10.69
C LEU A 200 -9.01 1.67 11.90
N ASP A 201 -9.29 2.91 12.30
CA ASP A 201 -8.61 3.56 13.42
C ASP A 201 -9.04 2.94 14.74
N TYR A 202 -8.06 2.64 15.59
CA TYR A 202 -8.31 2.05 16.90
C TYR A 202 -9.17 2.97 17.79
N LYS A 203 -9.09 4.29 17.60
CA LYS A 203 -9.84 5.29 18.37
C LYS A 203 -11.36 5.21 18.15
N ASP A 204 -11.78 4.77 16.97
CA ASP A 204 -13.21 4.64 16.62
C ASP A 204 -13.81 3.32 17.08
N LYS A 205 -12.96 2.40 17.58
CA LYS A 205 -13.44 1.18 18.23
C LYS A 205 -13.98 1.56 19.59
N ARG A 206 -15.32 1.63 19.72
CA ARG A 206 -15.98 1.72 21.03
C ARG A 206 -15.62 0.47 21.83
N ILE A 207 -14.74 0.61 22.81
CA ILE A 207 -14.47 -0.43 23.80
C ILE A 207 -15.66 -0.43 24.75
N VAL A 208 -16.51 -1.45 24.64
CA VAL A 208 -17.55 -1.68 25.65
C VAL A 208 -16.85 -2.36 26.82
N TYR A 209 -16.67 -1.62 27.91
CA TYR A 209 -16.19 -2.19 29.16
C TYR A 209 -17.34 -2.98 29.78
N TYR A 210 -17.08 -4.25 30.11
CA TYR A 210 -18.01 -5.07 30.88
C TYR A 210 -17.88 -4.68 32.35
N GLU A 211 -18.91 -4.07 32.93
CA GLU A 211 -19.03 -3.92 34.38
C GLU A 211 -19.51 -5.26 34.96
N PRO A 212 -18.72 -5.93 35.83
CA PRO A 212 -19.04 -7.28 36.31
C PRO A 212 -20.24 -7.36 37.27
N ASP A 213 -20.71 -6.24 37.83
CA ASP A 213 -21.65 -6.22 38.96
C ASP A 213 -23.12 -5.95 38.60
N SER A 214 -23.46 -5.65 37.33
CA SER A 214 -24.84 -5.29 36.97
C SER A 214 -25.75 -6.48 36.68
N GLY A 215 -25.24 -7.71 36.53
CA GLY A 215 -26.05 -8.89 36.19
C GLY A 215 -26.79 -8.81 34.83
N GLU A 216 -26.68 -7.69 34.13
CA GLU A 216 -27.25 -7.42 32.83
C GLU A 216 -26.16 -7.59 31.78
N PHE A 217 -26.27 -8.65 30.98
CA PHE A 217 -25.50 -8.73 29.74
C PHE A 217 -26.09 -7.70 28.78
N PRO A 218 -25.30 -6.73 28.28
CA PRO A 218 -25.80 -5.85 27.24
C PRO A 218 -26.12 -6.73 26.02
N CYS A 219 -27.41 -6.84 25.69
CA CYS A 219 -27.87 -7.32 24.40
C CYS A 219 -27.17 -6.44 23.36
N LEU A 220 -26.25 -6.99 22.58
CA LEU A 220 -25.72 -6.28 21.41
C LEU A 220 -26.83 -6.26 20.35
N ASP A 221 -27.83 -5.41 20.56
CA ASP A 221 -28.86 -5.09 19.57
C ASP A 221 -28.19 -4.28 18.45
N GLY A 222 -27.80 -4.95 17.37
CA GLY A 222 -27.25 -4.21 16.23
C GLY A 222 -26.61 -4.98 15.07
N ILE A 223 -26.59 -6.32 15.04
CA ILE A 223 -26.08 -7.06 13.86
C ILE A 223 -27.21 -7.89 13.27
N ARG A 224 -27.98 -7.29 12.35
CA ARG A 224 -28.82 -8.05 11.42
C ARG A 224 -27.91 -8.74 10.41
N GLY A 225 -27.81 -10.06 10.55
CA GLY A 225 -27.21 -10.96 9.56
C GLY A 225 -25.77 -11.38 9.91
N GLY A 226 -25.61 -12.64 10.31
CA GLY A 226 -24.31 -13.31 10.34
C GLY A 226 -23.91 -13.86 11.70
N VAL A 227 -23.91 -15.19 11.76
CA VAL A 227 -23.41 -16.09 12.82
C VAL A 227 -22.21 -15.53 13.58
N THR A 228 -22.33 -15.36 14.89
CA THR A 228 -21.21 -14.98 15.77
C THR A 228 -20.37 -16.21 16.09
N PHE A 229 -19.16 -16.29 15.53
CA PHE A 229 -18.09 -17.11 16.09
C PHE A 229 -17.38 -16.33 17.20
N ALA A 230 -17.37 -16.88 18.42
CA ALA A 230 -16.55 -16.38 19.50
C ALA A 230 -15.09 -16.85 19.30
N PRO A 231 -14.07 -16.03 19.62
CA PRO A 231 -12.68 -16.49 19.63
C PRO A 231 -12.50 -17.45 20.81
N SER A 232 -12.34 -18.74 20.49
CA SER A 232 -11.95 -19.77 21.45
C SER A 232 -10.43 -19.81 21.56
N SER A 233 -9.89 -19.30 22.67
CA SER A 233 -8.76 -19.96 23.32
C SER A 233 -9.27 -20.54 24.64
N ASN A 234 -9.59 -21.83 24.60
CA ASN A 234 -10.14 -22.65 25.67
C ASN A 234 -11.59 -22.37 26.08
N GLY A 235 -12.50 -22.75 25.17
CA GLY A 235 -13.66 -23.59 25.50
C GLY A 235 -14.55 -23.13 26.65
N MET A 236 -15.48 -22.23 26.36
CA MET A 236 -16.72 -22.13 27.13
C MET A 236 -17.91 -22.18 26.16
N LEU A 237 -18.66 -23.28 26.26
CA LEU A 237 -19.90 -23.51 25.52
C LEU A 237 -20.87 -22.36 25.77
N CYS A 238 -21.48 -21.89 24.68
CA CYS A 238 -22.73 -21.16 24.74
C CYS A 238 -23.74 -21.99 25.57
N LYS A 239 -24.15 -21.47 26.73
CA LYS A 239 -25.21 -22.08 27.55
C LYS A 239 -26.52 -22.06 26.75
N ARG A 240 -26.83 -23.17 26.06
CA ARG A 240 -28.23 -23.63 26.01
C ARG A 240 -28.70 -23.73 27.46
N ARG A 241 -29.88 -23.18 27.77
CA ARG A 241 -30.54 -23.37 29.07
C ARG A 241 -30.51 -24.86 29.43
N GLY A 242 -29.80 -25.23 30.50
CA GLY A 242 -29.92 -26.56 31.13
C GLY A 242 -28.65 -27.34 31.50
N TYR A 243 -27.42 -26.92 31.17
CA TYR A 243 -26.22 -27.68 31.56
C TYR A 243 -25.37 -26.95 32.60
N ASP A 244 -25.44 -27.41 33.86
CA ASP A 244 -24.52 -27.05 34.93
C ASP A 244 -23.59 -28.25 35.20
N PRO A 245 -22.31 -28.20 34.76
CA PRO A 245 -21.38 -29.31 34.89
C PRO A 245 -20.95 -29.63 36.34
N TYR A 246 -21.30 -28.79 37.32
CA TYR A 246 -20.86 -28.95 38.71
C TYR A 246 -21.98 -29.36 39.68
N ARG A 247 -23.22 -29.47 39.21
CA ARG A 247 -24.41 -29.71 40.05
C ARG A 247 -24.34 -30.98 40.91
N ASN A 248 -23.59 -31.99 40.47
CA ASN A 248 -23.47 -33.29 41.16
C ASN A 248 -22.03 -33.62 41.63
N LEU A 249 -21.14 -32.62 41.68
CA LEU A 249 -19.72 -32.85 42.01
C LEU A 249 -19.51 -33.40 43.43
N LYS A 250 -20.30 -32.93 44.42
CA LYS A 250 -20.23 -33.44 45.80
C LYS A 250 -20.63 -34.91 45.91
N SER A 251 -21.68 -35.35 45.21
CA SER A 251 -22.11 -36.75 45.21
C SER A 251 -21.10 -37.66 44.50
N ARG A 252 -20.47 -37.17 43.43
CA ARG A 252 -19.46 -37.91 42.65
C ARG A 252 -18.12 -38.04 43.41
N MET A 253 -17.72 -37.00 44.13
CA MET A 253 -16.59 -37.03 45.07
C MET A 253 -16.85 -37.98 46.27
N ALA A 254 -18.09 -38.07 46.74
CA ALA A 254 -18.47 -38.97 47.83
C ALA A 254 -18.48 -40.45 47.41
N GLN A 255 -18.82 -40.75 46.15
CA GLN A 255 -18.74 -42.12 45.60
C GLN A 255 -17.30 -42.59 45.42
N MET A 256 -16.37 -41.71 45.02
CA MET A 256 -14.94 -42.07 44.89
C MET A 256 -14.28 -42.38 46.24
N LYS A 257 -14.75 -41.79 47.35
CA LYS A 257 -14.26 -42.10 48.71
C LYS A 257 -14.77 -43.43 49.28
N LYS A 258 -15.80 -44.05 48.68
CA LYS A 258 -16.38 -45.33 49.15
C LYS A 258 -15.85 -46.56 48.38
N GLY A 259 -15.01 -46.38 47.36
CA GLY A 259 -14.47 -47.46 46.53
C GLY A 259 -13.10 -48.01 46.94
N ILE A 260 -12.49 -47.51 48.02
CA ILE A 260 -11.20 -48.01 48.52
C ILE A 260 -11.47 -48.80 49.79
N ASN A 261 -11.89 -50.05 49.64
CA ASN A 261 -11.74 -51.05 50.69
C ASN A 261 -11.10 -52.28 50.06
N VAL A 262 -9.80 -52.39 50.28
CA VAL A 262 -8.96 -53.51 49.86
C VAL A 262 -9.33 -54.71 50.74
N LYS A 263 -9.72 -55.81 50.10
CA LYS A 263 -9.56 -57.16 50.64
C LYS A 263 -8.57 -57.88 49.74
#